data_AF-A0A009YI49-F1
#
_entry.id   AF-A0A009YI49-F1
#
_cell.length_a   1.000
_cell.length_b   1.000
_cell.length_c   1.000
_cell.angle_alpha   90.00
_cell.angle_beta   90.00
_cell.angle_gamma   90.00
#
_symmetry.space_group_name_H-M   'P 1'
#
loop_
_entity.id
_entity.type
_entity.pdbx_description
1 polymer ?
#
loop_
_entity_poly.entity_id
_entity_poly.type
_entity_poly.pdbx_seq_one_letter_code
_entity_poly.pdbx_strand_id
1 'polypeptide(L)'
;MRIEQLYPYPEARLTEILRQYSNLQQLIWAQEEPENQGAWLFMVLRLYKLMAKLGKTVDVQYAGRETAAAPACGSPYLHAKQQAELVQQALGL
;
A
#
# COMPACT_ATOMS: atom_id res chain seq x y z
N MET A 1 0.30 -9.72 -0.66
CA MET A 1 0.93 -9.72 -2.01
C MET A 1 2.12 -8.77 -1.97
N ARG A 2 3.31 -9.16 -2.44
CA ARG A 2 4.48 -8.26 -2.52
C ARG A 2 4.66 -7.73 -3.94
N ILE A 3 5.20 -6.52 -4.06
CA ILE A 3 5.61 -5.93 -5.33
C ILE A 3 7.12 -5.76 -5.29
N GLU A 4 7.84 -6.70 -5.88
CA GLU A 4 9.31 -6.72 -5.88
C GLU A 4 9.90 -5.66 -6.84
N GLN A 5 9.15 -5.28 -7.87
CA GLN A 5 9.55 -4.29 -8.86
C GLN A 5 8.57 -3.12 -8.86
N LEU A 6 8.98 -1.97 -8.34
CA LEU A 6 8.19 -0.75 -8.40
C LEU A 6 8.35 -0.03 -9.75
N TYR A 7 9.57 -0.03 -10.29
CA TYR A 7 9.89 0.59 -11.57
C TYR A 7 10.80 -0.32 -12.41
N PRO A 8 10.57 -0.45 -13.73
CA PRO A 8 9.40 0.05 -14.48
C PRO A 8 8.08 -0.55 -13.96
N TYR A 9 6.97 0.19 -14.07
CA TYR A 9 5.68 -0.21 -13.48
C TYR A 9 5.19 -1.56 -14.06
N PRO A 10 5.03 -2.61 -13.24
CA PRO A 10 4.78 -3.98 -13.73
C PRO A 10 3.29 -4.26 -13.98
N GLU A 11 2.65 -3.45 -14.83
CA GLU A 11 1.18 -3.51 -15.04
C GLU A 11 0.69 -4.90 -15.46
N ALA A 12 1.38 -5.55 -16.40
CA ALA A 12 0.97 -6.86 -16.91
C ALA A 12 0.92 -7.93 -15.80
N ARG A 13 1.95 -7.96 -14.94
CA ARG A 13 2.03 -8.93 -13.84
C ARG A 13 1.01 -8.64 -12.74
N LEU A 14 0.80 -7.37 -12.39
CA LEU A 14 -0.23 -6.98 -11.44
C LEU A 14 -1.63 -7.33 -11.95
N THR A 15 -1.89 -7.12 -13.24
CA THR A 15 -3.16 -7.48 -13.89
C THR A 15 -3.43 -8.99 -13.75
N GLU A 16 -2.44 -9.83 -14.04
CA GLU A 16 -2.55 -11.28 -13.96
C GLU A 16 -2.91 -11.76 -12.54
N ILE A 17 -2.23 -11.23 -11.53
CA ILE A 17 -2.44 -11.60 -10.13
C ILE A 17 -3.80 -11.09 -9.64
N LEU A 18 -4.12 -9.82 -9.87
CA LEU A 18 -5.33 -9.18 -9.33
C LEU A 18 -6.62 -9.70 -9.98
N ARG A 19 -6.55 -10.29 -11.17
CA ARG A 19 -7.67 -11.03 -11.77
C ARG A 19 -8.10 -12.26 -10.95
N GLN A 20 -7.17 -12.89 -10.23
CA GLN A 20 -7.46 -14.08 -9.43
C GLN A 20 -8.34 -13.78 -8.21
N TYR A 21 -8.37 -12.53 -7.75
CA TYR A 21 -9.17 -12.08 -6.62
C TYR A 21 -10.54 -11.57 -7.09
N SER A 22 -11.44 -12.47 -7.47
CA SER A 22 -12.77 -12.15 -8.01
C SER A 22 -13.62 -11.29 -7.07
N ASN A 23 -13.60 -11.60 -5.77
CA ASN A 23 -14.42 -10.95 -4.73
C ASN A 23 -13.68 -9.81 -3.99
N LEU A 24 -12.65 -9.23 -4.58
CA LEU A 24 -11.87 -8.15 -3.97
C LEU A 24 -12.75 -6.91 -3.74
N GLN A 25 -12.92 -6.50 -2.48
CA GLN A 25 -13.66 -5.29 -2.09
C GLN A 25 -12.74 -4.15 -1.63
N GLN A 26 -11.63 -4.51 -0.97
CA GLN A 26 -10.65 -3.57 -0.42
C GLN A 26 -9.25 -3.98 -0.84
N LEU A 27 -8.42 -2.99 -1.19
CA LEU A 27 -7.00 -3.15 -1.47
C LEU A 27 -6.23 -2.20 -0.57
N ILE A 28 -5.45 -2.76 0.35
CA ILE A 28 -4.64 -1.96 1.28
C ILE A 28 -3.19 -1.98 0.81
N TRP A 29 -2.61 -0.80 0.63
CA TRP A 29 -1.17 -0.63 0.44
C TRP A 29 -0.50 -0.49 1.81
N ALA A 30 0.28 -1.50 2.19
CA ALA A 30 1.05 -1.48 3.43
C ALA A 30 2.51 -1.07 3.16
N GLN A 31 3.03 -0.06 3.86
CA GLN A 31 4.45 0.31 3.83
C GLN A 31 4.91 0.91 5.16
N GLU A 32 6.18 0.74 5.50
CA GLU A 32 6.76 1.27 6.73
C GLU A 32 7.06 2.77 6.63
N GLU A 33 7.42 3.25 5.45
CA GLU A 33 7.74 4.65 5.23
C GLU A 33 6.51 5.56 5.46
N PRO A 34 6.71 6.80 5.93
CA PRO A 34 5.66 7.82 5.98
C PRO A 34 4.85 7.93 4.67
N GLU A 35 3.58 8.31 4.75
CA GLU A 35 2.66 8.34 3.60
C GLU A 35 3.18 9.19 2.42
N ASN A 36 3.84 10.31 2.74
CA ASN A 36 4.45 11.19 1.74
C ASN A 36 5.80 10.67 1.20
N GLN A 37 6.24 9.50 1.65
CA GLN A 37 7.49 8.84 1.31
C GLN A 37 7.20 7.41 0.79
N GLY A 38 8.27 6.67 0.50
CA GLY A 38 8.15 5.32 -0.05
C GLY A 38 7.46 5.31 -1.41
N ALA A 39 6.64 4.28 -1.64
CA ALA A 39 6.06 4.01 -2.95
C ALA A 39 4.60 4.41 -3.07
N TRP A 40 3.92 4.74 -1.97
CA TRP A 40 2.49 5.02 -1.95
C TRP A 40 2.05 6.03 -3.02
N LEU A 41 2.64 7.22 -3.05
CA LEU A 41 2.29 8.27 -4.02
C LEU A 41 2.57 7.86 -5.47
N PHE A 42 3.55 6.99 -5.72
CA PHE A 42 3.80 6.42 -7.03
C PHE A 42 2.74 5.37 -7.40
N MET A 43 2.27 4.59 -6.45
CA MET A 43 1.42 3.42 -6.67
C MET A 43 -0.08 3.74 -6.68
N VAL A 44 -0.56 4.63 -5.79
CA VAL A 44 -1.99 4.84 -5.52
C VAL A 44 -2.82 5.08 -6.80
N LEU A 45 -2.43 6.06 -7.62
CA LEU A 45 -3.16 6.38 -8.86
C LEU A 45 -3.11 5.24 -9.89
N ARG A 46 -2.01 4.48 -9.90
CA ARG A 46 -1.83 3.35 -10.82
C ARG A 46 -2.68 2.15 -10.41
N LEU A 47 -2.79 1.92 -9.11
CA LEU A 47 -3.67 0.88 -8.54
C LEU A 47 -5.14 1.21 -8.81
N TYR A 48 -5.59 2.45 -8.59
CA TYR A 48 -6.95 2.86 -8.95
C TYR A 48 -7.25 2.65 -10.45
N LYS A 49 -6.35 3.09 -11.33
CA LYS A 49 -6.49 2.88 -12.79
C LYS A 49 -6.54 1.40 -13.16
N LEU A 50 -5.72 0.57 -12.52
CA LEU A 50 -5.69 -0.86 -12.76
C LEU A 50 -6.98 -1.54 -12.29
N MET A 51 -7.52 -1.17 -11.12
CA MET A 51 -8.80 -1.71 -10.62
C MET A 51 -9.95 -1.32 -11.54
N ALA A 52 -9.99 -0.06 -11.99
CA ALA A 52 -10.98 0.40 -12.96
C ALA A 52 -10.88 -0.37 -14.30
N LYS A 53 -9.67 -0.61 -14.81
CA LYS A 53 -9.43 -1.42 -16.03
C LYS A 53 -9.91 -2.87 -15.88
N LEU A 54 -9.86 -3.42 -14.68
CA LEU A 54 -10.36 -4.75 -14.36
C LEU A 54 -11.90 -4.77 -14.12
N GLY A 55 -12.58 -3.63 -14.21
CA GLY A 55 -14.00 -3.52 -13.92
C GLY A 55 -14.34 -3.72 -12.43
N LYS A 56 -13.37 -3.51 -11.54
CA LYS A 56 -13.54 -3.68 -10.09
C LYS A 56 -13.66 -2.32 -9.43
N THR A 57 -14.76 -2.10 -8.71
CA THR A 57 -14.89 -0.97 -7.78
C THR A 57 -14.32 -1.40 -6.44
N VAL A 58 -13.06 -1.05 -6.20
CA VAL A 58 -12.30 -1.44 -5.00
C VAL A 58 -11.91 -0.18 -4.24
N ASP A 59 -12.10 -0.19 -2.93
CA ASP A 59 -11.57 0.85 -2.07
C ASP A 59 -10.07 0.64 -1.87
N VAL A 60 -9.26 1.60 -2.32
CA VAL A 60 -7.79 1.55 -2.21
C VAL A 60 -7.39 2.38 -1.00
N GLN A 61 -6.87 1.72 0.02
CA GLN A 61 -6.51 2.33 1.29
C GLN A 61 -5.01 2.27 1.54
N TYR A 62 -4.53 3.14 2.44
CA TYR A 62 -3.16 3.21 2.90
C TYR A 62 -3.06 2.68 4.33
N ALA A 63 -2.06 1.85 4.59
CA ALA A 63 -1.65 1.46 5.94
C ALA A 63 -0.15 1.71 6.09
N GLY A 64 0.22 2.67 6.94
CA GLY A 64 1.60 3.08 7.10
C GLY A 64 1.73 4.24 8.06
N ARG A 65 2.95 4.80 8.16
CA ARG A 65 3.20 5.93 9.07
C ARG A 65 2.58 7.21 8.51
N GLU A 66 2.07 8.06 9.39
CA GLU A 66 1.59 9.40 8.99
C GLU A 66 2.68 10.20 8.28
N THR A 67 2.28 11.19 7.49
CA THR A 67 3.21 12.06 6.78
C THR A 67 4.23 12.69 7.73
N ALA A 68 5.50 12.67 7.33
CA ALA A 68 6.57 13.23 8.14
C ALA A 68 7.66 13.86 7.24
N ALA A 69 8.34 14.87 7.78
CA ALA A 69 9.52 15.46 7.14
C ALA A 69 10.74 14.53 7.24
N ALA A 70 10.85 13.77 8.34
CA ALA A 70 11.92 12.80 8.56
C ALA A 70 11.47 11.38 8.13
N PRO A 71 12.41 10.49 7.76
CA PRO A 71 12.07 9.11 7.38
C PRO A 71 11.53 8.24 8.52
N ALA A 72 11.94 8.53 9.76
CA ALA A 72 11.51 7.80 10.94
C ALA A 72 11.57 8.69 12.19
N CYS A 73 10.85 8.30 13.24
CA CYS A 73 11.03 8.90 14.55
C CYS A 73 12.36 8.46 15.17
N GLY A 74 12.98 9.35 15.95
CA GLY A 74 14.25 9.07 16.63
C GLY A 74 14.15 8.20 17.88
N SER A 75 12.93 7.87 18.32
CA SER A 75 12.69 7.07 19.53
C SER A 75 12.36 5.62 19.16
N PRO A 76 13.16 4.63 19.62
CA PRO A 76 12.89 3.21 19.37
C PRO A 76 11.53 2.76 19.89
N TYR A 77 11.10 3.28 21.05
CA TYR A 77 9.78 2.98 21.61
C TYR A 77 8.65 3.47 20.69
N LEU A 78 8.74 4.72 20.23
CA LEU A 78 7.75 5.28 19.32
C LEU A 78 7.74 4.54 17.98
N HIS A 79 8.92 4.16 17.48
CA HIS A 79 9.04 3.40 16.24
C HIS A 79 8.34 2.03 16.34
N ALA A 80 8.56 1.30 17.44
CA ALA A 80 7.90 0.02 17.69
C ALA A 80 6.38 0.17 17.84
N LYS A 81 5.91 1.22 18.51
CA LYS A 81 4.49 1.54 18.61
C LYS A 81 3.87 1.80 17.24
N GLN A 82 4.48 2.67 16.42
CA GLN A 82 4.01 2.95 15.07
C GLN A 82 4.02 1.71 14.16
N GLN A 83 5.00 0.82 14.34
CA GLN A 83 5.05 -0.43 13.59
C GLN A 83 3.86 -1.35 13.94
N ALA A 84 3.51 -1.45 15.22
CA ALA A 84 2.36 -2.24 15.65
C ALA A 84 1.03 -1.66 15.12
N GLU A 85 0.87 -0.34 15.18
CA GLU A 85 -0.30 0.37 14.65
C GLU A 85 -0.47 0.16 13.14
N LEU A 86 0.61 0.26 12.37
CA LEU A 86 0.62 -0.02 10.93
C LEU A 86 0.13 -1.45 10.63
N VAL A 87 0.65 -2.44 11.35
CA VAL A 87 0.28 -3.85 11.14
C VAL A 87 -1.19 -4.08 11.47
N GLN A 88 -1.69 -3.47 12.54
CA GLN A 88 -3.12 -3.52 12.90
C GLN A 88 -4.00 -2.90 11.81
N GLN A 89 -3.65 -1.71 11.33
CA GLN A 89 -4.36 -1.04 10.24
C GLN A 89 -4.36 -1.88 8.95
N ALA A 90 -3.21 -2.47 8.58
CA ALA A 90 -3.07 -3.25 7.36
C ALA A 90 -3.90 -4.54 7.35
N LEU A 91 -4.12 -5.14 8.53
CA LEU A 91 -4.83 -6.41 8.69
C LEU A 91 -6.28 -6.24 9.17
N GLY A 92 -6.70 -5.01 9.52
CA GLY A 92 -8.01 -4.72 10.09
C GLY A 92 -8.22 -5.40 11.46
N LEU A 93 -7.16 -5.50 12.27
CA LEU A 93 -7.15 -6.14 13.59
C LEU A 93 -7.41 -5.17 14.73
#